data_AF-A0A3L7YSV7-F1
#
_entry.id   AF-A0A3L7YSV7-F1
#
_cell.length_a   1.000
_cell.length_b   1.000
_cell.length_c   1.000
_cell.angle_alpha   90.00
_cell.angle_beta   90.00
_cell.angle_gamma   90.00
#
_symmetry.space_group_name_H-M   'P 1'
#
loop_
_entity.id
_entity.type
_entity.pdbx_description
1 polymer ?
#
loop_
_entity_poly.entity_id
_entity_poly.type
_entity_poly.pdbx_seq_one_letter_code
_entity_poly.pdbx_strand_id
1 'polypeptide(L)'
;PPPDLLIGSGCALARTPRLAQAVLQMLDAAEPTRLTQLALDRSTSMALLGVLGYMGGSLAVGTDLEHDVLLSLGICVAPEGKGHEGDTAIRVEVIYSDRAPLHVDVPFGVIEILPLPIGERAALKLYPSRDFDVGLGKGEAAAPRVEVQGGAVGIVIDCRGRPLVLPDDNEKRQAKLLQWFQALRAYPALSFVENGKADI
;
A
#
# COMPACT_ATOMS: atom_id res chain seq x y z
N PRO A 1 -0.16 18.44 0.12
CA PRO A 1 0.89 17.49 -0.31
C PRO A 1 0.51 16.11 0.22
N PRO A 2 0.74 15.02 -0.53
CA PRO A 2 0.48 13.68 0.00
C PRO A 2 1.40 13.40 1.19
N PRO A 3 0.95 12.57 2.14
CA PRO A 3 1.77 12.21 3.29
C PRO A 3 2.91 11.28 2.87
N ASP A 4 4.11 11.55 3.37
CA ASP A 4 5.26 10.64 3.22
C ASP A 4 5.11 9.39 4.11
N LEU A 5 4.40 9.53 5.24
CA LEU A 5 4.11 8.48 6.21
C LEU A 5 2.62 8.54 6.60
N LEU A 6 1.94 7.40 6.48
CA LEU A 6 0.58 7.19 6.95
C LEU A 6 0.59 6.18 8.11
N ILE A 7 0.18 6.64 9.29
CA ILE A 7 0.11 5.81 10.49
C ILE A 7 -1.35 5.42 10.75
N GLY A 8 -1.61 4.12 10.79
CA GLY A 8 -2.86 3.57 11.29
C GLY A 8 -2.80 3.37 12.80
N SER A 9 -3.79 3.84 13.55
CA SER A 9 -3.92 3.58 15.00
C SER A 9 -5.38 3.28 15.35
N GLY A 10 -5.60 2.83 16.59
CA GLY A 10 -6.91 2.46 17.12
C GLY A 10 -7.29 1.00 16.89
N CYS A 11 -8.23 0.51 17.70
CA CYS A 11 -8.58 -0.92 17.77
C CYS A 11 -9.03 -1.53 16.44
N ALA A 12 -9.70 -0.76 15.56
CA ALA A 12 -10.19 -1.28 14.28
C ALA A 12 -9.05 -1.72 13.35
N LEU A 13 -7.97 -0.94 13.28
CA LEU A 13 -6.78 -1.25 12.48
C LEU A 13 -5.85 -2.19 13.24
N ALA A 14 -5.60 -1.89 14.51
CA ALA A 14 -4.70 -2.65 15.35
C ALA A 14 -5.17 -4.10 15.54
N ARG A 15 -6.47 -4.39 15.63
CA ARG A 15 -6.97 -5.76 15.87
C ARG A 15 -7.39 -6.52 14.62
N THR A 16 -6.93 -6.10 13.45
CA THR A 16 -7.15 -6.87 12.22
C THR A 16 -6.52 -8.26 12.32
N PRO A 17 -7.24 -9.34 11.95
CA PRO A 17 -6.68 -10.69 11.89
C PRO A 17 -5.45 -10.82 10.98
N ARG A 18 -5.41 -10.02 9.90
CA ARG A 18 -4.30 -9.98 8.95
C ARG A 18 -3.89 -8.53 8.69
N LEU A 19 -2.60 -8.26 8.70
CA LEU A 19 -2.07 -6.90 8.50
C LEU A 19 -2.47 -6.29 7.13
N ALA A 20 -2.65 -7.13 6.11
CA ALA A 20 -3.17 -6.70 4.81
C ALA A 20 -4.59 -6.09 4.88
N GLN A 21 -5.41 -6.50 5.85
CA GLN A 21 -6.73 -5.89 6.07
C GLN A 21 -6.61 -4.49 6.67
N ALA A 22 -5.59 -4.24 7.51
CA ALA A 22 -5.32 -2.89 8.00
C ALA A 22 -4.83 -2.00 6.87
N VAL A 23 -3.92 -2.49 6.03
CA VAL A 23 -3.47 -1.79 4.81
C VAL A 23 -4.67 -1.42 3.95
N LEU A 24 -5.56 -2.35 3.60
CA LEU A 24 -6.72 -2.07 2.76
C LEU A 24 -7.62 -0.98 3.36
N GLN A 25 -7.92 -1.06 4.66
CA GLN A 25 -8.68 -0.02 5.36
C GLN A 25 -7.98 1.35 5.32
N MET A 26 -6.66 1.39 5.52
CA MET A 26 -5.88 2.63 5.45
C MET A 26 -5.90 3.23 4.04
N LEU A 27 -5.76 2.40 3.00
CA LEU A 27 -5.81 2.84 1.61
C LEU A 27 -7.18 3.38 1.23
N ASP A 28 -8.26 2.72 1.68
CA ASP A 28 -9.63 3.13 1.37
C ASP A 28 -10.05 4.39 2.13
N ALA A 29 -9.53 4.59 3.34
CA ALA A 29 -9.88 5.74 4.17
C ALA A 29 -9.07 7.00 3.82
N ALA A 30 -7.76 6.85 3.61
CA ALA A 30 -6.87 7.98 3.38
C ALA A 30 -6.61 8.26 1.90
N GLU A 31 -6.88 7.29 1.03
CA GLU A 31 -6.68 7.39 -0.42
C GLU A 31 -5.30 7.99 -0.79
N PRO A 32 -4.19 7.46 -0.22
CA PRO A 32 -2.88 8.06 -0.42
C PRO A 32 -2.49 8.01 -1.90
N THR A 33 -1.65 8.96 -2.29
CA THR A 33 -1.11 9.10 -3.64
C THR A 33 0.41 9.15 -3.62
N ARG A 34 1.03 8.85 -4.77
CA ARG A 34 2.48 8.77 -4.93
C ARG A 34 3.08 7.67 -4.05
N LEU A 35 4.25 7.92 -3.47
CA LEU A 35 4.91 7.00 -2.54
C LEU A 35 4.55 7.40 -1.11
N THR A 36 3.97 6.48 -0.35
CA THR A 36 3.60 6.70 1.05
C THR A 36 4.02 5.50 1.89
N GLN A 37 4.84 5.73 2.92
CA GLN A 37 5.18 4.70 3.90
C GLN A 37 3.96 4.40 4.75
N LEU A 38 3.73 3.11 5.05
CA LEU A 38 2.62 2.64 5.85
C LEU A 38 3.16 2.09 7.17
N ALA A 39 2.60 2.56 8.27
CA ALA A 39 2.93 2.07 9.61
C ALA A 39 1.67 1.83 10.45
N LEU A 40 1.76 0.91 11.40
CA LEU A 40 0.66 0.55 12.29
C LEU A 40 1.07 0.67 13.76
N ASP A 41 0.34 1.47 14.52
CA ASP A 41 0.38 1.49 15.98
C ASP A 41 -0.39 0.27 16.51
N ARG A 42 0.31 -0.87 16.52
CA ARG A 42 -0.29 -2.18 16.79
C ARG A 42 -0.70 -2.37 18.26
N SER A 43 -0.01 -1.68 19.16
CA SER A 43 -0.25 -1.69 20.61
C SER A 43 -1.16 -0.54 21.07
N THR A 44 -1.62 0.32 20.16
CA THR A 44 -2.43 1.53 20.46
C THR A 44 -1.79 2.44 21.51
N SER A 45 -0.45 2.43 21.56
CA SER A 45 0.33 3.10 22.59
C SER A 45 0.84 4.46 22.14
N MET A 46 0.67 4.82 20.86
CA MET A 46 1.14 6.10 20.32
C MET A 46 0.51 7.30 21.05
N ALA A 47 -0.72 7.19 21.54
CA ALA A 47 -1.35 8.24 22.36
C ALA A 47 -0.60 8.53 23.68
N LEU A 48 0.15 7.55 24.19
CA LEU A 48 0.95 7.71 25.42
C LEU A 48 2.25 8.48 25.17
N LEU A 49 2.72 8.56 23.92
CA LEU A 49 3.96 9.28 23.58
C LEU A 49 3.89 10.78 23.93
N GLY A 50 2.70 11.38 23.93
CA GLY A 50 2.52 12.77 24.36
C GLY A 50 2.94 13.02 25.81
N VAL A 51 2.72 12.03 26.68
CA VAL A 51 3.14 12.09 28.09
C VAL A 51 4.66 11.88 28.20
N LEU A 52 5.23 10.95 27.42
CA LEU A 52 6.67 10.72 27.40
C LEU A 52 7.44 11.92 26.88
N GLY A 53 6.92 12.62 25.85
CA GLY A 53 7.54 13.83 25.32
C GLY A 53 7.63 14.97 26.33
N TYR A 54 6.66 15.07 27.23
CA TYR A 54 6.70 16.03 28.33
C TYR A 54 7.82 15.73 29.35
N MET A 55 8.12 14.45 29.59
CA MET A 55 9.11 14.03 30.60
C MET A 55 10.53 13.85 30.05
N GLY A 56 10.67 13.35 28.82
CA GLY A 56 11.94 12.90 28.24
C GLY A 56 12.42 13.69 27.02
N GLY A 57 11.63 14.65 26.52
CA GLY A 57 11.95 15.45 25.34
C GLY A 57 11.68 14.73 24.01
N SER A 58 11.73 15.48 22.91
CA SER A 58 11.29 15.03 21.58
C SER A 58 12.16 13.92 20.97
N LEU A 59 13.44 13.83 21.34
CA LEU A 59 14.38 12.86 20.77
C LEU A 59 14.10 11.43 21.27
N ALA A 60 13.75 11.27 22.55
CA ALA A 60 13.35 9.99 23.12
C ALA A 60 12.07 9.47 22.47
N VAL A 61 11.07 10.36 22.29
CA VAL A 61 9.82 10.03 21.60
C VAL A 61 10.04 9.58 20.16
N GLY A 62 10.93 10.24 19.42
CA GLY A 62 11.26 9.84 18.05
C GLY A 62 11.89 8.44 17.99
N THR A 63 12.81 8.16 18.92
CA THR A 63 13.49 6.86 18.98
C THR A 63 12.53 5.73 19.32
N ASP A 64 11.66 5.92 20.33
CA ASP A 64 10.65 4.93 20.73
C ASP A 64 9.63 4.69 19.60
N LEU A 65 9.26 5.76 18.87
CA LEU A 65 8.33 5.67 17.75
C LEU A 65 8.88 4.79 16.62
N GLU A 66 10.14 4.99 16.26
CA GLU A 66 10.82 4.27 15.17
C GLU A 66 11.08 2.79 15.49
N HIS A 67 11.41 2.47 16.75
CA HIS A 67 11.88 1.13 17.11
C HIS A 67 10.82 0.24 17.77
N ASP A 68 9.93 0.81 18.60
CA ASP A 68 9.12 0.01 19.52
C ASP A 68 7.60 0.22 19.39
N VAL A 69 7.15 1.35 18.83
CA VAL A 69 5.71 1.67 18.77
C VAL A 69 5.08 1.33 17.41
N LEU A 70 5.79 1.58 16.31
CA LEU A 70 5.24 1.42 14.97
C LEU A 70 5.73 0.14 14.31
N LEU A 71 4.77 -0.69 13.90
CA LEU A 71 5.05 -1.79 12.98
C LEU A 71 5.07 -1.24 11.54
N SER A 72 6.21 -1.32 10.87
CA SER A 72 6.30 -1.03 9.43
C SER A 72 5.44 -2.03 8.64
N LEU A 73 4.45 -1.52 7.91
CA LEU A 73 3.65 -2.31 6.97
C LEU A 73 4.30 -2.35 5.58
N GLY A 74 5.12 -1.34 5.25
CA GLY A 74 5.88 -1.25 4.01
C GLY A 74 5.58 0.07 3.29
N ILE A 75 5.51 0.03 1.95
CA ILE A 75 5.29 1.24 1.14
C ILE A 75 4.13 1.06 0.18
N CYS A 76 3.29 2.08 0.07
CA CYS A 76 2.27 2.21 -0.97
C CYS A 76 2.81 3.03 -2.13
N VAL A 77 2.62 2.54 -3.36
CA VAL A 77 2.84 3.27 -4.61
C VAL A 77 1.49 3.41 -5.31
N ALA A 78 0.94 4.62 -5.30
CA ALA A 78 -0.38 4.92 -5.83
C ALA A 78 -0.28 6.02 -6.91
N PRO A 79 -0.22 5.68 -8.20
CA PRO A 79 -0.16 6.68 -9.26
C PRO A 79 -1.42 7.54 -9.31
N GLU A 80 -1.25 8.87 -9.40
CA GLU A 80 -2.33 9.84 -9.58
C GLU A 80 -2.77 9.87 -11.03
N GLY A 81 -4.00 9.47 -11.31
CA GLY A 81 -4.54 9.47 -12.66
C GLY A 81 -5.79 8.62 -12.78
N LYS A 82 -6.37 8.62 -13.98
CA LYS A 82 -7.47 7.74 -14.37
C LYS A 82 -7.11 7.11 -15.70
N GLY A 83 -7.44 5.83 -15.85
CA GLY A 83 -7.24 5.08 -17.09
C GLY A 83 -8.47 4.23 -17.41
N HIS A 84 -8.38 3.45 -18.48
CA HIS A 84 -9.35 2.40 -18.72
C HIS A 84 -8.92 1.15 -17.96
N GLU A 85 -9.91 0.41 -17.47
CA GLU A 85 -9.67 -0.82 -16.74
C GLU A 85 -8.89 -1.82 -17.60
N GLY A 86 -7.82 -2.38 -17.04
CA GLY A 86 -6.94 -3.34 -17.74
C GLY A 86 -5.78 -2.71 -18.50
N ASP A 87 -5.81 -1.41 -18.83
CA ASP A 87 -4.65 -0.72 -19.40
C ASP A 87 -3.53 -0.62 -18.36
N THR A 88 -2.27 -0.75 -18.76
CA THR A 88 -1.12 -0.56 -17.84
C THR A 88 -1.15 0.83 -17.22
N ALA A 89 -1.24 0.93 -15.89
CA ALA A 89 -1.15 2.20 -15.17
C ALA A 89 0.30 2.57 -14.86
N ILE A 90 1.10 1.58 -14.48
CA ILE A 90 2.49 1.76 -14.08
C ILE A 90 3.30 0.47 -14.33
N ARG A 91 4.54 0.62 -14.79
CA ARG A 91 5.55 -0.44 -14.71
C ARG A 91 6.48 -0.18 -13.54
N VAL A 92 6.81 -1.23 -12.80
CA VAL A 92 7.64 -1.17 -11.60
C VAL A 92 8.82 -2.09 -11.76
N GLU A 93 10.02 -1.56 -11.56
CA GLU A 93 11.25 -2.33 -11.40
C GLU A 93 11.70 -2.25 -9.93
N VAL A 94 11.74 -3.40 -9.26
CA VAL A 94 12.28 -3.54 -7.91
C VAL A 94 13.69 -4.11 -8.01
N ILE A 95 14.66 -3.32 -7.57
CA ILE A 95 16.09 -3.69 -7.59
C ILE A 95 16.48 -4.06 -6.16
N TYR A 96 16.61 -5.36 -5.92
CA TYR A 96 17.07 -5.90 -4.65
C TYR A 96 18.60 -5.87 -4.58
N SER A 97 19.15 -5.89 -3.37
CA SER A 97 20.59 -5.97 -3.14
C SER A 97 21.14 -7.39 -3.28
N ASP A 98 20.31 -8.40 -3.05
CA ASP A 98 20.72 -9.79 -2.85
C ASP A 98 20.09 -10.79 -3.83
N ARG A 99 19.16 -10.34 -4.69
CA ARG A 99 18.44 -11.20 -5.63
C ARG A 99 18.14 -10.49 -6.96
N ALA A 100 17.70 -11.26 -7.94
CA ALA A 100 17.37 -10.76 -9.27
C ALA A 100 16.28 -9.67 -9.21
N PRO A 101 16.36 -8.64 -10.07
CA PRO A 101 15.35 -7.60 -10.11
C PRO A 101 13.99 -8.17 -10.52
N LEU A 102 12.93 -7.56 -10.00
CA LEU A 102 11.54 -7.91 -10.32
C LEU A 102 10.95 -6.81 -11.19
N HIS A 103 10.38 -7.19 -12.33
CA HIS A 103 9.66 -6.30 -13.24
C HIS A 103 8.19 -6.68 -13.28
N VAL A 104 7.30 -5.71 -13.03
CA VAL A 104 5.85 -5.92 -13.03
C VAL A 104 5.15 -4.76 -13.72
N ASP A 105 4.25 -5.09 -14.64
CA ASP A 105 3.30 -4.16 -15.24
C ASP A 105 1.99 -4.28 -14.48
N VAL A 106 1.54 -3.18 -13.87
CA VAL A 106 0.32 -3.17 -13.03
C VAL A 106 -0.79 -2.44 -13.79
N PRO A 107 -1.89 -3.12 -14.13
CA PRO A 107 -3.05 -2.51 -14.78
C PRO A 107 -3.79 -1.49 -13.90
N PHE A 108 -4.52 -0.58 -14.53
CA PHE A 108 -5.48 0.26 -13.84
C PHE A 108 -6.66 -0.57 -13.32
N GLY A 109 -7.09 -0.27 -12.10
CA GLY A 109 -8.21 -0.94 -11.42
C GLY A 109 -7.79 -2.13 -10.53
N VAL A 110 -6.50 -2.39 -10.32
CA VAL A 110 -6.00 -3.48 -9.47
C VAL A 110 -5.09 -3.01 -8.34
N ILE A 111 -4.87 -3.90 -7.38
CA ILE A 111 -3.82 -3.79 -6.36
C ILE A 111 -2.86 -4.95 -6.57
N GLU A 112 -1.56 -4.71 -6.45
CA GLU A 112 -0.53 -5.74 -6.52
C GLU A 112 0.39 -5.65 -5.28
N ILE A 113 0.85 -6.79 -4.75
CA ILE A 113 1.83 -6.83 -3.66
C ILE A 113 3.14 -7.41 -4.17
N LEU A 114 4.21 -6.61 -4.08
CA LEU A 114 5.57 -7.05 -4.39
C LEU A 114 6.33 -7.35 -3.10
N PRO A 115 7.09 -8.46 -3.04
CA PRO A 115 7.76 -8.88 -1.82
C PRO A 115 8.93 -7.97 -1.47
N LEU A 116 8.85 -7.36 -0.28
CA LEU A 116 9.96 -6.68 0.39
C LEU A 116 9.76 -6.81 1.92
N PRO A 117 10.21 -7.93 2.52
CA PRO A 117 10.07 -8.20 3.96
C PRO A 117 10.70 -7.13 4.88
N ILE A 118 10.29 -7.15 6.15
CA ILE A 118 10.90 -6.32 7.21
C ILE A 118 12.42 -6.53 7.24
N GLY A 119 13.17 -5.42 7.35
CA GLY A 119 14.63 -5.43 7.42
C GLY A 119 15.32 -5.41 6.06
N GLU A 120 14.58 -5.59 4.96
CA GLU A 120 15.12 -5.48 3.61
C GLU A 120 14.97 -4.07 3.03
N ARG A 121 15.85 -3.75 2.10
CA ARG A 121 15.84 -2.50 1.33
C ARG A 121 15.94 -2.82 -0.15
N ALA A 122 15.26 -2.02 -0.96
CA ALA A 122 15.32 -2.12 -2.41
C ALA A 122 15.23 -0.73 -3.03
N ALA A 123 15.61 -0.65 -4.29
CA ALA A 123 15.41 0.55 -5.06
C ALA A 123 14.27 0.36 -6.06
N LEU A 124 13.36 1.33 -6.12
CA LEU A 124 12.27 1.35 -7.07
C LEU A 124 12.60 2.26 -8.24
N LYS A 125 12.37 1.77 -9.45
CA LYS A 125 12.13 2.62 -10.62
C LYS A 125 10.68 2.46 -11.05
N LEU A 126 10.04 3.60 -11.27
CA LEU A 126 8.61 3.67 -11.57
C LEU A 126 8.43 4.29 -12.95
N TYR A 127 7.61 3.67 -13.77
CA TYR A 127 7.30 4.13 -15.13
C TYR A 127 5.78 4.26 -15.25
N PRO A 128 5.19 5.36 -14.78
CA PRO A 128 3.75 5.58 -14.95
C PRO A 128 3.42 5.73 -16.43
N SER A 129 2.23 5.29 -16.84
CA SER A 129 1.72 5.57 -18.19
C SER A 129 1.36 7.05 -18.32
N ARG A 130 1.14 7.51 -19.57
CA ARG A 130 0.93 8.94 -19.90
C ARG A 130 -0.08 9.70 -19.03
N ASP A 131 -1.14 9.01 -18.58
CA ASP A 131 -2.27 9.60 -17.86
C ASP A 131 -2.09 9.58 -16.33
N PHE A 132 -0.93 9.10 -15.87
CA PHE A 132 -0.58 8.89 -14.47
C PHE A 132 0.67 9.67 -14.03
N ASP A 133 0.74 10.01 -12.74
CA ASP A 133 1.87 10.70 -12.10
C ASP A 133 2.19 10.08 -10.74
N VAL A 134 3.47 9.91 -10.43
CA VAL A 134 3.98 9.41 -9.14
C VAL A 134 4.72 10.46 -8.31
N GLY A 135 4.62 11.75 -8.67
CA GLY A 135 5.28 12.87 -7.99
C GLY A 135 6.33 13.61 -8.79
N LEU A 136 6.37 13.40 -10.10
CA LEU A 136 7.41 13.93 -10.98
C LEU A 136 6.83 14.59 -12.23
N GLY A 137 5.51 14.69 -12.31
CA GLY A 137 4.78 15.09 -13.50
C GLY A 137 4.22 13.87 -14.25
N LYS A 138 3.20 14.13 -15.06
CA LYS A 138 2.55 13.09 -15.89
C LYS A 138 3.46 12.63 -17.02
N GLY A 139 3.39 11.34 -17.38
CA GLY A 139 4.09 10.83 -18.56
C GLY A 139 4.88 9.54 -18.31
N GLU A 140 5.44 8.98 -19.38
CA GLU A 140 6.29 7.77 -19.34
C GLU A 140 7.72 8.02 -18.83
N ALA A 141 7.97 9.17 -18.20
CA ALA A 141 9.29 9.47 -17.65
C ALA A 141 9.55 8.55 -16.45
N ALA A 142 10.68 7.84 -16.49
CA ALA A 142 11.12 7.04 -15.36
C ALA A 142 11.31 7.93 -14.13
N ALA A 143 10.71 7.56 -13.01
CA ALA A 143 11.03 8.19 -11.74
C ALA A 143 12.51 7.99 -11.39
N PRO A 144 13.18 8.98 -10.76
CA PRO A 144 14.46 8.75 -10.13
C PRO A 144 14.38 7.51 -9.25
N ARG A 145 15.49 6.78 -9.19
CA ARG A 145 15.64 5.63 -8.31
C ARG A 145 15.33 6.06 -6.86
N VAL A 146 14.30 5.48 -6.25
CA VAL A 146 13.92 5.75 -4.86
C VAL A 146 14.26 4.53 -4.00
N GLU A 147 15.06 4.74 -2.96
CA GLU A 147 15.34 3.70 -1.98
C GLU A 147 14.17 3.56 -1.01
N VAL A 148 13.66 2.34 -0.85
CA VAL A 148 12.51 2.01 0.01
C VAL A 148 12.88 0.93 1.01
N GLN A 149 12.16 0.92 2.13
CA GLN A 149 12.29 -0.10 3.16
C GLN A 149 11.10 -1.05 3.10
N GLY A 150 11.37 -2.33 3.36
CA GLY A 150 10.36 -3.35 3.47
C GLY A 150 9.48 -3.20 4.71
N GLY A 151 8.46 -4.04 4.76
CA GLY A 151 7.51 -4.06 5.86
C GLY A 151 6.76 -5.39 5.93
N ALA A 152 5.87 -5.50 6.91
CA ALA A 152 5.14 -6.73 7.16
C ALA A 152 4.25 -7.17 5.97
N VAL A 153 3.85 -6.23 5.12
CA VAL A 153 3.06 -6.49 3.90
C VAL A 153 3.93 -6.37 2.64
N GLY A 154 4.89 -5.45 2.63
CA GLY A 154 5.84 -5.26 1.52
C GLY A 154 5.54 -4.00 0.70
N ILE A 155 5.73 -4.08 -0.62
CA ILE A 155 5.42 -2.98 -1.53
C ILE A 155 4.00 -3.19 -2.06
N VAL A 156 3.11 -2.24 -1.82
CA VAL A 156 1.73 -2.25 -2.30
C VAL A 156 1.61 -1.30 -3.49
N ILE A 157 1.30 -1.81 -4.68
CA ILE A 157 1.01 -0.99 -5.85
C ILE A 157 -0.50 -0.85 -5.94
N ASP A 158 -1.05 0.33 -5.63
CA ASP A 158 -2.49 0.59 -5.65
C ASP A 158 -2.87 1.42 -6.88
N CYS A 159 -3.29 0.73 -7.95
CA CYS A 159 -3.68 1.33 -9.22
C CYS A 159 -5.20 1.44 -9.37
N ARG A 160 -5.97 1.41 -8.27
CA ARG A 160 -7.44 1.49 -8.33
C ARG A 160 -7.98 2.87 -8.73
N GLY A 161 -7.10 3.87 -8.75
CA GLY A 161 -7.45 5.26 -9.02
C GLY A 161 -7.76 6.05 -7.75
N ARG A 162 -7.66 7.37 -7.89
CA ARG A 162 -7.88 8.38 -6.85
C ARG A 162 -8.64 9.57 -7.45
N PRO A 163 -9.87 9.90 -7.01
CA PRO A 163 -10.64 9.19 -5.98
C PRO A 163 -10.99 7.75 -6.41
N LEU A 164 -11.13 6.84 -5.44
CA LEU A 164 -11.58 5.47 -5.65
C LEU A 164 -13.05 5.48 -6.09
N VAL A 165 -13.33 4.97 -7.28
CA VAL A 165 -14.71 4.86 -7.80
C VAL A 165 -15.07 3.39 -7.91
N LEU A 166 -16.10 2.98 -7.16
CA LEU A 166 -16.66 1.64 -7.24
C LEU A 166 -17.67 1.57 -8.40
N PRO A 167 -17.79 0.42 -9.08
CA PRO A 167 -18.87 0.21 -10.03
C PRO A 167 -20.25 0.42 -9.39
N ASP A 168 -21.20 0.99 -10.12
CA ASP A 168 -22.60 1.15 -9.67
C ASP A 168 -23.34 -0.19 -9.65
N ASP A 169 -23.04 -1.05 -10.63
CA ASP A 169 -23.55 -2.40 -10.74
C ASP A 169 -23.03 -3.29 -9.60
N ASN A 170 -23.94 -4.01 -8.95
CA ASN A 170 -23.62 -4.74 -7.73
C ASN A 170 -22.70 -5.94 -7.97
N GLU A 171 -22.93 -6.70 -9.05
CA GLU A 171 -22.10 -7.86 -9.41
C GLU A 171 -20.68 -7.43 -9.76
N LYS A 172 -20.53 -6.39 -10.60
CA LYS A 172 -19.21 -5.83 -10.94
C LYS A 172 -18.49 -5.29 -9.71
N ARG A 173 -19.20 -4.64 -8.80
CA ARG A 173 -18.63 -4.16 -7.54
C ARG A 173 -18.13 -5.31 -6.66
N GLN A 174 -18.94 -6.35 -6.47
CA GLN A 174 -18.56 -7.52 -5.69
C GLN A 174 -17.33 -8.23 -6.29
N ALA A 175 -17.33 -8.43 -7.61
CA ALA A 175 -16.19 -9.01 -8.31
C ALA A 175 -14.90 -8.21 -8.09
N LYS A 176 -14.98 -6.87 -8.14
CA LYS A 176 -13.84 -5.99 -7.87
C LYS A 176 -13.32 -6.08 -6.43
N LEU A 177 -14.21 -6.06 -5.46
CA LEU A 177 -13.83 -6.19 -4.06
C LEU A 177 -13.15 -7.54 -3.80
N LEU A 178 -13.70 -8.63 -4.33
CA LEU A 178 -13.10 -9.96 -4.22
C LEU A 178 -11.73 -10.04 -4.88
N GLN A 179 -11.56 -9.42 -6.06
CA GLN A 179 -10.27 -9.31 -6.73
C GLN A 179 -9.22 -8.65 -5.84
N TRP A 180 -9.55 -7.50 -5.24
CA TRP A 180 -8.61 -6.77 -4.37
C TRP A 180 -8.33 -7.52 -3.07
N PHE A 181 -9.34 -8.14 -2.47
CA PHE A 181 -9.19 -8.97 -1.29
C PHE A 181 -8.22 -10.14 -1.52
N GLN A 182 -8.29 -10.78 -2.69
CA GLN A 182 -7.41 -11.87 -3.07
C GLN A 182 -5.98 -11.37 -3.31
N ALA A 183 -5.82 -10.29 -4.07
CA ALA A 183 -4.51 -9.71 -4.34
C ALA A 183 -3.76 -9.33 -3.06
N LEU A 184 -4.46 -8.74 -2.09
CA LEU A 184 -3.90 -8.42 -0.77
C LEU A 184 -3.76 -9.62 0.17
N ARG A 185 -4.34 -10.77 -0.17
CA ARG A 185 -4.50 -11.92 0.74
C ARG A 185 -5.18 -11.51 2.05
N ALA A 186 -6.13 -10.58 1.95
CA ALA A 186 -6.89 -10.00 3.05
C ALA A 186 -7.75 -11.05 3.77
N TYR A 187 -8.11 -12.13 3.08
CA TYR A 187 -8.81 -13.29 3.65
C TYR A 187 -8.05 -14.58 3.29
N PRO A 188 -8.32 -15.71 3.99
CA PRO A 188 -7.93 -17.03 3.50
C PRO A 188 -8.44 -17.27 2.08
N ALA A 189 -7.85 -18.25 1.37
CA ALA A 189 -8.36 -18.65 0.06
C ALA A 189 -9.87 -18.94 0.16
N LEU A 190 -10.65 -18.16 -0.59
CA LEU A 190 -12.10 -18.23 -0.55
C LEU A 190 -12.53 -19.44 -1.39
N SER A 191 -12.99 -20.51 -0.73
CA SER A 191 -13.30 -21.81 -1.33
C SER A 191 -14.43 -21.80 -2.37
N PHE A 192 -15.13 -20.68 -2.53
CA PHE A 192 -16.23 -20.50 -3.49
C PHE A 192 -15.80 -19.81 -4.79
N VAL A 193 -14.53 -19.42 -4.93
CA VAL A 193 -14.00 -18.80 -6.17
C VAL A 193 -13.43 -19.83 -7.14
N GLU A 194 -13.12 -21.05 -6.69
CA GLU A 194 -12.62 -22.12 -7.57
C GLU A 194 -13.69 -22.75 -8.48
N ASN A 195 -14.97 -22.55 -8.17
CA ASN A 195 -16.07 -23.01 -9.02
C ASN A 195 -16.66 -21.82 -9.77
N GLY A 196 -16.12 -21.53 -10.96
CA GLY A 196 -16.57 -20.48 -11.88
C GLY A 196 -18.00 -20.65 -12.42
N LYS A 197 -18.98 -20.77 -11.53
CA LYS A 197 -20.42 -20.56 -11.73
C LYS A 197 -21.01 -20.17 -10.38
N ALA A 198 -20.94 -18.89 -10.04
CA ALA A 198 -21.94 -18.31 -9.17
C ALA A 198 -23.02 -17.73 -10.09
N ASP A 199 -24.13 -18.45 -10.22
CA ASP A 199 -25.40 -17.83 -10.62
C ASP A 199 -25.79 -16.89 -9.48
N ILE A 200 -25.51 -15.59 -9.66
CA ILE A 200 -26.25 -14.49 -9.03
C ILE A 200 -26.55 -13.53 -10.16
#